data_AF-A0A4Y2RD39-F1
#
_entry.id   AF-A0A4Y2RD39-F1
#
_cell.length_a   1.000
_cell.length_b   1.000
_cell.length_c   1.000
_cell.angle_alpha   90.00
_cell.angle_beta   90.00
_cell.angle_gamma   90.00
#
_symmetry.space_group_name_H-M   'P 1'
#
loop_
_entity.id
_entity.type
_entity.pdbx_description
1 polymer ?
#
loop_
_entity_poly.entity_id
_entity_poly.type
_entity_poly.pdbx_seq_one_letter_code
_entity_poly.pdbx_strand_id
1 'polypeptide(L)'
;MELDYCNAIFNRALIDIEDKIILLGGSDIKSFALPQPNRNHDSVLPSEERTERNYDTDVLTAYIEENEPKMVPDQKEAFDTITKAVFDRSGGIFFLDAPGGTGKTFLINLLLAKVRQRNEIALAVASSGIAATLLTGGRTAHSAFRLPLNLANTDTPTCNISRNSGKAKILKDCKLIVWDECTMSHVMILR
;
A
#
# COMPACT_ATOMS: atom_id res chain seq x y z
N MET A 1 20.27 -4.32 32.30
CA MET A 1 19.09 -5.04 31.78
C MET A 1 19.60 -5.87 30.61
N GLU A 2 20.03 -7.10 30.87
CA GLU A 2 20.46 -8.01 29.81
C GLU A 2 19.20 -8.47 29.07
N LEU A 3 19.07 -8.11 27.80
CA LEU A 3 18.06 -8.68 26.91
C LEU A 3 18.43 -10.16 26.71
N ASP A 4 17.78 -11.03 27.47
CA ASP A 4 17.98 -12.47 27.37
C ASP A 4 17.57 -12.93 25.96
N TYR A 5 18.55 -13.33 25.17
CA TYR A 5 18.41 -13.57 23.74
C TYR A 5 17.72 -14.92 23.52
N CYS A 6 16.38 -14.93 23.53
CA CYS A 6 15.62 -16.16 23.39
C CYS A 6 15.32 -16.49 21.92
N ASN A 7 15.21 -17.79 21.61
CA ASN A 7 14.92 -18.29 20.25
C ASN A 7 13.66 -17.67 19.63
N ALA A 8 12.69 -17.23 20.45
CA ALA A 8 11.49 -16.56 19.95
C ALA A 8 11.78 -15.15 19.38
N ILE A 9 12.66 -14.38 20.04
CA ILE A 9 13.08 -13.05 19.56
C ILE A 9 13.88 -13.20 18.26
N PHE A 10 14.81 -14.15 18.23
CA PHE A 10 15.60 -14.45 17.03
C PHE A 10 14.70 -14.89 15.86
N ASN A 11 13.75 -15.80 16.10
CA ASN A 11 12.79 -16.22 15.09
C ASN A 11 11.91 -15.05 14.60
N ARG A 12 11.51 -14.15 15.50
CA ARG A 12 10.73 -12.96 15.13
C ARG A 12 11.52 -12.01 14.24
N ALA A 13 12.79 -11.76 14.57
CA ALA A 13 13.67 -10.93 13.75
C ALA A 13 13.88 -11.52 12.35
N LEU A 14 14.03 -12.85 12.24
CA LEU A 14 14.13 -13.53 10.94
C LEU A 14 12.86 -13.38 10.10
N ILE A 15 11.68 -13.45 10.72
CA ILE A 15 10.40 -13.20 10.04
C ILE A 15 10.38 -11.76 9.48
N ASP A 16 10.73 -10.78 10.32
CA ASP A 16 10.69 -9.37 9.92
C ASP A 16 11.72 -9.06 8.81
N ILE A 17 12.89 -9.70 8.84
CA ILE A 17 13.90 -9.61 7.77
C ILE A 17 13.40 -10.26 6.48
N GLU A 18 12.86 -11.47 6.56
CA GLU A 18 12.32 -12.20 5.40
C GLU A 18 11.18 -11.42 4.73
N ASP A 19 10.27 -10.86 5.53
CA ASP A 19 9.16 -10.03 5.05
C ASP A 19 9.68 -8.78 4.33
N LYS A 20 10.76 -8.16 4.83
CA LYS A 20 11.38 -7.00 4.18
C LYS A 20 12.06 -7.38 2.85
N ILE A 21 12.73 -8.52 2.79
CA ILE A 21 13.36 -9.04 1.57
C ILE A 21 12.29 -9.30 0.50
N ILE A 22 11.19 -9.96 0.87
CA ILE A 22 10.06 -10.25 -0.04
C ILE A 22 9.43 -8.95 -0.55
N LEU A 23 9.23 -7.96 0.34
CA LEU A 23 8.68 -6.65 -0.03
C LEU A 23 9.55 -5.90 -1.05
N LEU A 24 10.87 -6.04 -0.96
CA LEU A 24 11.83 -5.41 -1.88
C LEU A 24 12.00 -6.18 -3.20
N GLY A 25 11.25 -7.28 -3.41
CA GLY A 25 11.39 -8.13 -4.59
C GLY A 25 12.63 -9.03 -4.54
N GLY A 26 13.22 -9.21 -3.36
CA GLY A 26 14.34 -10.12 -3.12
C GLY A 26 13.94 -11.59 -3.15
N SER A 27 14.95 -12.46 -3.20
CA SER A 27 14.80 -13.93 -3.20
C SER A 27 14.52 -14.50 -1.80
N ASP A 28 14.39 -15.82 -1.67
CA ASP A 28 14.27 -16.52 -0.37
C ASP A 28 15.41 -16.12 0.58
N ILE A 29 15.12 -15.96 1.88
CA ILE A 29 16.10 -15.55 2.91
C ILE A 29 17.34 -16.47 2.95
N LYS A 30 17.21 -17.72 2.49
CA LYS A 30 18.34 -18.65 2.30
C LYS A 30 19.41 -18.12 1.35
N SER A 31 19.07 -17.29 0.36
CA SER A 31 20.06 -16.69 -0.54
C SER A 31 20.99 -15.70 0.16
N PHE A 32 20.64 -15.27 1.37
CA PHE A 32 21.42 -14.39 2.23
C PHE A 32 22.12 -15.13 3.38
N ALA A 33 22.19 -16.46 3.31
CA ALA A 33 22.80 -17.34 4.32
C ALA A 33 22.17 -17.23 5.73
N LEU A 34 20.93 -16.75 5.81
CA LEU A 34 20.16 -16.65 7.05
C LEU A 34 19.26 -17.89 7.25
N PRO A 35 19.05 -18.35 8.50
CA PRO A 35 18.16 -19.48 8.78
C PRO A 35 16.70 -19.14 8.46
N GLN A 36 15.94 -20.14 7.98
CA GLN A 36 14.52 -19.94 7.68
C GLN A 36 13.72 -19.73 8.96
N PRO A 37 12.85 -18.71 9.02
CA PRO A 37 12.01 -18.51 10.18
C PRO A 37 10.97 -19.63 10.30
N ASN A 38 10.75 -20.10 11.53
CA ASN A 38 9.65 -20.99 11.85
C ASN A 38 8.35 -20.18 11.96
N ARG A 39 7.51 -20.27 10.93
CA ARG A 39 6.15 -19.73 10.91
C ARG A 39 5.21 -20.80 11.47
N ASN A 40 5.11 -20.92 12.79
CA ASN A 40 4.03 -21.72 13.40
C ASN A 40 2.69 -21.24 12.84
N HIS A 41 1.94 -22.16 12.25
CA HIS A 41 0.72 -21.90 11.44
C HIS A 41 -0.48 -21.36 12.24
N ASP A 42 -0.31 -21.09 13.54
CA ASP A 42 -1.36 -20.59 14.40
C ASP A 42 -1.51 -19.07 14.31
N SER A 43 -2.53 -18.63 13.60
CA SER A 43 -3.18 -17.30 13.68
C SER A 43 -2.35 -16.07 13.24
N VAL A 44 -1.22 -16.24 12.55
CA VAL A 44 -0.46 -15.10 12.01
C VAL A 44 -1.02 -14.71 10.64
N LEU A 45 -1.78 -13.61 10.57
CA LEU A 45 -2.13 -12.95 9.30
C LEU A 45 -0.88 -12.89 8.40
N PRO A 46 -0.99 -13.20 7.09
CA PRO A 46 0.13 -13.09 6.15
C PRO A 46 0.83 -11.74 6.32
N SER A 47 2.15 -11.71 6.30
CA SER A 47 2.95 -10.52 6.60
C SER A 47 2.61 -9.32 5.71
N GLU A 48 2.22 -9.59 4.47
CA GLU A 48 1.71 -8.58 3.55
C GLU A 48 0.43 -7.91 4.10
N GLU A 49 -0.54 -8.67 4.63
CA GLU A 49 -1.78 -8.11 5.21
C GLU A 49 -1.54 -7.35 6.51
N ARG A 50 -0.59 -7.83 7.34
CA ARG A 50 -0.16 -7.09 8.53
C ARG A 50 0.42 -5.75 8.13
N THR A 51 1.28 -5.70 7.13
CA THR A 51 1.89 -4.45 6.67
C THR A 51 0.83 -3.43 6.20
N GLU A 52 -0.21 -3.87 5.50
CA GLU A 52 -1.26 -2.98 4.98
C GLU A 52 -2.27 -2.51 6.04
N ARG A 53 -2.31 -3.16 7.22
CA ARG A 53 -3.23 -2.83 8.33
C ARG A 53 -2.51 -2.26 9.57
N ASN A 54 -1.21 -2.45 9.69
CA ASN A 54 -0.41 -2.07 10.85
C ASN A 54 0.03 -0.60 10.81
N TYR A 55 -0.92 0.29 10.52
CA TYR A 55 -0.71 1.72 10.69
C TYR A 55 -1.08 2.11 12.12
N ASP A 56 -0.28 3.00 12.71
CA ASP A 56 -0.58 3.57 14.02
C ASP A 56 -1.78 4.51 13.90
N THR A 57 -2.91 4.10 14.47
CA THR A 57 -4.17 4.84 14.38
C THR A 57 -4.11 6.17 15.12
N ASP A 58 -3.31 6.29 16.18
CA ASP A 58 -3.20 7.53 16.96
C ASP A 58 -2.39 8.56 16.18
N VAL A 59 -1.28 8.14 15.57
CA VAL A 59 -0.50 8.98 14.64
C VAL A 59 -1.33 9.42 13.45
N LEU A 60 -2.11 8.51 12.84
CA LEU A 60 -3.01 8.86 11.74
C LEU A 60 -4.10 9.84 12.19
N THR A 61 -4.67 9.65 13.39
CA THR A 61 -5.70 10.55 13.94
C THR A 61 -5.14 11.96 14.12
N ALA A 62 -3.98 12.09 14.75
CA ALA A 62 -3.31 13.38 14.92
C ALA A 62 -2.99 14.04 13.57
N TYR A 63 -2.49 13.26 12.60
CA TYR A 63 -2.23 13.75 11.24
C TYR A 63 -3.50 14.28 10.56
N ILE A 64 -4.63 13.57 10.68
CA ILE A 64 -5.90 13.98 10.09
C ILE A 64 -6.42 15.25 10.77
N GLU A 65 -6.45 15.30 12.10
CA GLU A 65 -6.93 16.46 12.86
C GLU A 65 -6.13 17.73 12.55
N GLU A 66 -4.81 17.58 12.34
CA GLU A 66 -3.95 18.71 11.98
C GLU A 66 -4.17 19.19 10.54
N ASN A 67 -4.40 18.27 9.60
CA ASN A 67 -4.34 18.58 8.17
C ASN A 67 -5.72 18.73 7.50
N GLU A 68 -6.77 18.08 8.00
CA GLU A 68 -8.13 18.20 7.47
C GLU A 68 -8.63 19.66 7.44
N PRO A 69 -8.37 20.51 8.46
CA PRO A 69 -8.74 21.92 8.43
C PRO A 69 -7.95 22.79 7.44
N LYS A 70 -6.82 22.31 6.93
CA LYS A 70 -5.95 23.06 6.00
C LYS A 70 -6.39 22.91 4.54
N MET A 71 -7.36 22.05 4.25
CA MET A 71 -7.88 21.87 2.89
C MET A 71 -8.60 23.12 2.39
N VAL A 72 -8.32 23.48 1.14
CA VAL A 72 -9.12 24.49 0.42
C VAL A 72 -10.47 23.89 -0.01
N PRO A 73 -11.49 24.71 -0.36
CA PRO A 73 -12.83 24.22 -0.66
C PRO A 73 -12.89 23.08 -1.69
N ASP A 74 -12.17 23.21 -2.81
CA ASP A 74 -12.17 22.19 -3.87
C ASP A 74 -11.54 20.87 -3.41
N GLN A 75 -10.48 20.93 -2.60
CA GLN A 75 -9.87 19.74 -2.00
C GLN A 75 -10.83 19.08 -1.02
N LYS A 76 -11.55 19.88 -0.22
CA LYS A 76 -12.53 19.38 0.74
C LYS A 76 -13.71 18.72 0.04
N GLU A 77 -14.20 19.29 -1.06
CA GLU A 77 -15.26 18.69 -1.87
C GLU A 77 -14.83 17.32 -2.43
N ALA A 78 -13.63 17.24 -3.00
CA ALA A 78 -13.07 15.97 -3.48
C ALA A 78 -12.88 14.96 -2.34
N PHE A 79 -12.34 15.41 -1.20
CA PHE A 79 -12.15 14.57 -0.02
C PHE A 79 -13.47 14.00 0.50
N ASP A 80 -14.47 14.85 0.72
CA ASP A 80 -15.77 14.46 1.25
C ASP A 80 -16.50 13.53 0.26
N THR A 81 -16.42 13.80 -1.03
CA THR A 81 -17.00 12.95 -2.08
C THR A 81 -16.40 11.56 -2.10
N ILE A 82 -15.06 11.46 -2.12
CA ILE A 82 -14.35 10.18 -2.20
C ILE A 82 -14.52 9.39 -0.90
N THR A 83 -14.34 10.03 0.27
CA THR A 83 -14.49 9.36 1.56
C THR A 83 -15.91 8.85 1.77
N LYS A 84 -16.92 9.64 1.38
CA LYS A 84 -18.32 9.17 1.38
C LYS A 84 -18.50 7.94 0.49
N ALA A 85 -17.97 7.96 -0.74
CA ALA A 85 -18.11 6.83 -1.65
C ALA A 85 -17.45 5.54 -1.13
N VAL A 86 -16.31 5.68 -0.43
CA VAL A 86 -15.61 4.57 0.23
C VAL A 86 -16.43 4.05 1.41
N PHE A 87 -16.88 4.92 2.31
CA PHE A 87 -17.52 4.52 3.57
C PHE A 87 -18.98 4.07 3.41
N ASP A 88 -19.72 4.66 2.46
CA ASP A 88 -21.06 4.22 2.09
C ASP A 88 -21.03 2.96 1.21
N ARG A 89 -19.83 2.52 0.79
CA ARG A 89 -19.61 1.38 -0.11
C ARG A 89 -20.34 1.52 -1.45
N SER A 90 -20.60 2.75 -1.88
CA SER A 90 -21.18 3.02 -3.20
C SER A 90 -20.18 2.75 -4.33
N GLY A 91 -18.88 2.78 -4.01
CA GLY A 91 -17.81 2.63 -4.99
C GLY A 91 -17.72 3.83 -5.94
N GLY A 92 -16.82 3.74 -6.91
CA GLY A 92 -16.62 4.76 -7.94
C GLY A 92 -15.20 4.77 -8.50
N ILE A 93 -15.04 5.40 -9.66
CA ILE A 93 -13.74 5.72 -10.25
C ILE A 93 -13.68 7.24 -10.36
N PHE A 94 -12.68 7.83 -9.72
CA PHE A 94 -12.50 9.28 -9.66
C PHE A 94 -11.19 9.67 -10.31
N PHE A 95 -11.22 10.72 -11.13
CA PHE A 95 -10.04 11.36 -11.68
C PHE A 95 -9.86 12.71 -11.02
N LEU A 96 -8.78 12.86 -10.28
CA LEU A 96 -8.40 14.12 -9.64
C LEU A 96 -7.50 14.89 -10.60
N ASP A 97 -8.09 15.82 -11.35
CA ASP A 97 -7.35 16.76 -12.18
C ASP A 97 -6.93 17.96 -11.34
N ALA A 98 -5.62 18.11 -11.17
CA ALA A 98 -5.04 19.04 -10.22
C ALA A 98 -3.73 19.58 -10.82
N PRO A 99 -3.70 20.86 -11.24
CA PRO A 99 -2.50 21.50 -11.75
C PRO A 99 -1.32 21.40 -10.78
N GLY A 100 -0.09 21.50 -11.30
CA GLY A 100 1.11 21.49 -10.48
C GLY A 100 1.03 22.51 -9.34
N GLY A 101 1.37 22.09 -8.11
CA GLY A 101 1.37 22.96 -6.94
C GLY A 101 0.03 23.10 -6.20
N THR A 102 -1.04 22.45 -6.64
CA THR A 102 -2.38 22.53 -6.00
C THR A 102 -2.60 21.57 -4.83
N GLY A 103 -1.54 20.91 -4.35
CA GLY A 103 -1.64 20.02 -3.19
C GLY A 103 -2.30 18.66 -3.46
N LYS A 104 -2.26 18.15 -4.69
CA LYS A 104 -2.76 16.80 -5.04
C LYS A 104 -2.23 15.71 -4.10
N THR A 105 -0.92 15.67 -3.88
CA THR A 105 -0.27 14.70 -2.99
C THR A 105 -0.74 14.85 -1.54
N PHE A 106 -0.99 16.08 -1.08
CA PHE A 106 -1.53 16.35 0.25
C PHE A 106 -2.93 15.76 0.41
N LEU A 107 -3.82 16.03 -0.54
CA LEU A 107 -5.17 15.45 -0.56
C LEU A 107 -5.14 13.92 -0.61
N ILE A 108 -4.27 13.33 -1.44
CA ILE A 108 -4.10 11.88 -1.53
C ILE A 108 -3.67 11.27 -0.18
N ASN A 109 -2.68 11.87 0.49
CA ASN A 109 -2.20 11.36 1.78
C ASN A 109 -3.28 11.48 2.86
N LEU A 110 -4.10 12.53 2.85
CA LEU A 110 -5.26 12.65 3.72
C LEU A 110 -6.30 11.55 3.46
N LEU A 111 -6.63 11.26 2.19
CA LEU A 111 -7.54 10.17 1.82
C LEU A 111 -7.03 8.82 2.33
N LEU A 112 -5.75 8.53 2.09
CA LEU A 112 -5.09 7.30 2.57
C LEU A 112 -5.15 7.21 4.10
N ALA A 113 -4.83 8.29 4.80
CA ALA A 113 -4.87 8.35 6.26
C ALA A 113 -6.28 8.09 6.79
N LYS A 114 -7.31 8.73 6.21
CA LYS A 114 -8.71 8.62 6.67
C LYS A 114 -9.25 7.19 6.58
N VAL A 115 -8.91 6.46 5.51
CA VAL A 115 -9.30 5.05 5.36
C VAL A 115 -8.50 4.15 6.31
N ARG A 116 -7.17 4.34 6.39
CA ARG A 116 -6.30 3.53 7.25
C ARG A 116 -6.56 3.73 8.73
N GLN A 117 -7.00 4.91 9.16
CA GLN A 117 -7.41 5.19 10.55
C GLN A 117 -8.53 4.26 11.01
N ARG A 118 -9.39 3.80 10.09
CA ARG A 118 -10.45 2.81 10.37
C ARG A 118 -9.97 1.36 10.31
N ASN A 119 -8.64 1.15 10.28
CA ASN A 119 -8.00 -0.16 10.10
C ASN A 119 -8.43 -0.85 8.78
N GLU A 120 -8.82 -0.06 7.79
CA GLU A 120 -9.18 -0.50 6.45
C GLU A 120 -7.97 -0.40 5.50
N ILE A 121 -7.94 -1.27 4.49
CA ILE A 121 -6.83 -1.34 3.54
C ILE A 121 -6.99 -0.22 2.49
N ALA A 122 -6.02 0.68 2.44
CA ALA A 122 -5.88 1.68 1.39
C ALA A 122 -4.49 1.55 0.72
N LEU A 123 -4.49 1.28 -0.58
CA LEU A 123 -3.28 1.09 -1.36
C LEU A 123 -2.83 2.40 -2.01
N ALA A 124 -1.59 2.78 -1.74
CA ALA A 124 -0.93 3.91 -2.37
C ALA A 124 -0.03 3.41 -3.51
N VAL A 125 -0.38 3.76 -4.74
CA VAL A 125 0.32 3.34 -5.94
C VAL A 125 0.80 4.58 -6.70
N ALA A 126 1.99 4.50 -7.29
CA ALA A 126 2.45 5.50 -8.24
C ALA A 126 3.15 4.86 -9.45
N SER A 127 3.23 5.58 -10.56
CA SER A 127 3.94 5.10 -11.75
C SER A 127 5.46 5.12 -11.56
N SER A 128 6.00 6.14 -10.87
CA SER A 128 7.43 6.28 -10.59
C SER A 128 7.79 5.97 -9.13
N GLY A 129 9.04 5.58 -8.90
CA GLY A 129 9.55 5.36 -7.54
C GLY A 129 9.56 6.63 -6.69
N ILE A 130 9.88 7.79 -7.30
CA ILE A 130 9.92 9.09 -6.62
C ILE A 130 8.52 9.54 -6.21
N ALA A 131 7.52 9.37 -7.07
CA ALA A 131 6.14 9.67 -6.68
C ALA A 131 5.64 8.72 -5.59
N ALA A 132 6.03 7.44 -5.64
CA ALA A 132 5.69 6.48 -4.60
C ALA A 132 6.23 6.88 -3.22
N THR A 133 7.43 7.46 -3.10
CA THR A 133 7.97 7.87 -1.79
C THR A 133 7.24 9.06 -1.18
N LEU A 134 6.54 9.86 -1.99
CA LEU A 134 5.72 10.98 -1.51
C LEU A 134 4.39 10.53 -0.92
N LEU A 135 3.97 9.29 -1.20
CA LEU A 135 2.75 8.70 -0.67
C LEU A 135 3.08 7.88 0.59
N THR A 136 2.32 8.07 1.66
CA THR A 136 2.49 7.24 2.86
C THR A 136 2.22 5.77 2.52
N GLY A 137 3.20 4.89 2.75
CA GLY A 137 3.10 3.48 2.34
C GLY A 137 3.04 3.27 0.83
N GLY A 138 3.50 4.25 0.05
CA GLY A 138 3.48 4.21 -1.40
C GLY A 138 4.44 3.17 -1.99
N ARG A 139 4.03 2.62 -3.13
CA ARG A 139 4.82 1.68 -3.91
C ARG A 139 4.56 1.88 -5.40
N THR A 140 5.50 1.46 -6.25
CA THR A 140 5.30 1.55 -7.69
C THR A 140 4.19 0.62 -8.16
N ALA A 141 3.50 0.95 -9.25
CA ALA A 141 2.47 0.07 -9.85
C ALA A 141 3.02 -1.33 -10.15
N HIS A 142 4.27 -1.40 -10.63
CA HIS A 142 4.98 -2.65 -10.87
C HIS A 142 5.07 -3.52 -9.61
N SER A 143 5.52 -2.94 -8.49
CA SER A 143 5.64 -3.67 -7.22
C SER A 143 4.29 -3.96 -6.57
N ALA A 144 3.32 -3.04 -6.66
CA ALA A 144 1.98 -3.21 -6.13
C ALA A 144 1.29 -4.42 -6.76
N PHE A 145 1.22 -4.43 -8.08
CA PHE A 145 0.41 -5.37 -8.85
C PHE A 145 1.21 -6.55 -9.42
N ARG A 146 2.53 -6.62 -9.17
CA ARG A 146 3.43 -7.62 -9.77
C ARG A 146 3.27 -7.67 -11.29
N LEU A 147 3.34 -6.50 -11.92
CA LEU A 147 3.25 -6.39 -13.38
C LEU A 147 4.47 -7.08 -14.02
N PRO A 148 4.34 -7.78 -15.15
CA PRO A 148 5.49 -8.31 -15.87
C PRO A 148 6.37 -7.16 -16.40
N LEU A 149 7.69 -7.33 -16.38
CA LEU A 149 8.65 -6.31 -16.86
C LEU A 149 8.53 -6.05 -18.37
N ASN A 150 8.16 -7.07 -19.16
CA ASN A 150 7.99 -6.98 -20.61
C ASN A 150 6.53 -6.69 -21.00
N LEU A 151 6.03 -5.53 -20.60
CA LEU A 151 4.68 -5.07 -20.96
C LEU A 151 4.50 -4.86 -22.48
N ALA A 152 5.58 -4.56 -23.21
CA ALA A 152 5.53 -4.27 -24.66
C ALA A 152 5.30 -5.50 -25.56
N ASN A 153 5.56 -6.71 -25.05
CA ASN A 153 5.50 -7.95 -25.84
C ASN A 153 4.30 -8.84 -25.46
N THR A 154 3.38 -8.33 -24.64
CA THR A 154 2.25 -9.10 -24.14
C THR A 154 0.95 -8.39 -24.53
N ASP A 155 0.13 -9.01 -25.38
CA ASP A 155 -1.14 -8.42 -25.85
C ASP A 155 -2.16 -8.22 -24.71
N THR A 156 -2.01 -8.97 -23.61
CA THR A 156 -2.78 -8.84 -22.37
C THR A 156 -1.85 -9.00 -21.15
N PRO A 157 -1.12 -7.95 -20.75
CA PRO A 157 -0.24 -8.04 -19.60
C PRO A 157 -1.08 -8.28 -18.34
N THR A 158 -1.04 -9.51 -17.81
CA THR A 158 -1.77 -9.88 -16.60
C THR A 158 -0.88 -9.73 -15.38
N CYS A 159 -1.47 -9.28 -14.27
CA CYS A 159 -0.79 -9.21 -12.99
C CYS A 159 -0.37 -10.61 -12.55
N ASN A 160 0.89 -10.82 -12.15
CA ASN A 160 1.35 -12.10 -11.63
C ASN A 160 0.95 -12.29 -10.16
N ILE A 161 -0.36 -12.30 -9.91
CA ILE A 161 -0.99 -12.45 -8.59
C ILE A 161 -1.88 -13.70 -8.64
N SER A 162 -1.45 -14.75 -7.95
CA SER A 162 -2.27 -15.95 -7.78
C SER A 162 -3.52 -15.65 -6.96
N ARG A 163 -4.67 -16.25 -7.34
CA ARG A 163 -5.97 -16.08 -6.68
C ARG A 163 -5.95 -16.35 -5.18
N ASN A 164 -5.03 -17.22 -4.73
CA ASN A 164 -4.90 -17.65 -3.34
C ASN A 164 -3.71 -16.99 -2.62
N SER A 165 -3.06 -15.99 -3.24
CA SER A 165 -1.96 -15.25 -2.62
C SER A 165 -2.45 -14.22 -1.60
N GLY A 166 -1.57 -13.85 -0.65
CA GLY A 166 -1.82 -12.75 0.31
C GLY A 166 -2.18 -11.45 -0.40
N LYS A 167 -1.43 -11.07 -1.45
CA LYS A 167 -1.80 -9.96 -2.36
C LYS A 167 -3.21 -10.02 -2.93
N ALA A 168 -3.69 -11.19 -3.37
CA ALA A 168 -5.07 -11.30 -3.87
C ALA A 168 -6.10 -11.04 -2.77
N LYS A 169 -5.81 -11.43 -1.52
CA LYS A 169 -6.68 -11.12 -0.38
C LYS A 169 -6.64 -9.63 -0.02
N ILE A 170 -5.46 -9.01 -0.03
CA ILE A 170 -5.30 -7.56 0.13
C ILE A 170 -6.13 -6.80 -0.91
N LEU A 171 -6.05 -7.19 -2.19
CA LEU A 171 -6.81 -6.53 -3.26
C LEU A 171 -8.32 -6.71 -3.10
N LYS A 172 -8.78 -7.88 -2.60
CA LYS A 172 -10.21 -8.13 -2.31
C LYS A 172 -10.72 -7.33 -1.12
N ASP A 173 -9.88 -7.17 -0.08
CA ASP A 173 -10.24 -6.49 1.15
C ASP A 173 -10.04 -4.95 1.07
N CYS A 174 -9.28 -4.50 0.07
CA CYS A 174 -8.98 -3.10 -0.21
C CYS A 174 -10.25 -2.24 -0.37
N LYS A 175 -10.25 -1.07 0.26
CA LYS A 175 -11.34 -0.09 0.20
C LYS A 175 -11.03 1.11 -0.69
N LEU A 176 -9.75 1.40 -0.86
CA LEU A 176 -9.29 2.53 -1.65
C LEU A 176 -7.98 2.17 -2.34
N ILE A 177 -7.90 2.37 -3.66
CA ILE A 177 -6.65 2.37 -4.41
C ILE A 177 -6.46 3.78 -4.93
N VAL A 178 -5.36 4.43 -4.55
CA VAL A 178 -4.94 5.70 -5.15
C VAL A 178 -3.77 5.44 -6.07
N TRP A 179 -3.83 6.02 -7.27
CA TRP A 179 -2.78 5.93 -8.27
C TRP A 179 -2.29 7.31 -8.66
N ASP A 180 -1.08 7.68 -8.22
CA ASP A 180 -0.44 8.94 -8.62
C ASP A 180 0.39 8.79 -9.90
N GLU A 181 0.47 9.86 -10.69
CA GLU A 181 1.09 9.87 -12.02
C GLU A 181 0.52 8.78 -12.96
N CYS A 182 -0.77 8.44 -12.86
CA CYS A 182 -1.40 7.40 -13.68
C CYS A 182 -1.27 7.69 -15.20
N THR A 183 -1.17 8.96 -15.60
CA THR A 183 -0.93 9.40 -16.99
C THR A 183 0.44 9.00 -17.53
N MET A 184 1.42 8.73 -16.66
CA MET A 184 2.74 8.24 -17.03
C MET A 184 2.80 6.71 -17.11
N SER A 185 1.75 6.00 -16.68
CA SER A 185 1.65 4.57 -16.89
C SER A 185 1.31 4.26 -18.35
N HIS A 186 1.93 3.21 -18.88
CA HIS A 186 1.59 2.71 -20.22
C HIS A 186 0.09 2.39 -20.29
N VAL A 187 -0.60 2.80 -21.37
CA VAL A 187 -2.07 2.69 -21.53
C VAL A 187 -2.61 1.27 -21.27
N MET A 188 -1.78 0.24 -21.47
CA MET A 188 -2.12 -1.17 -21.20
C MET A 188 -2.21 -1.54 -19.71
N ILE A 189 -1.66 -0.74 -18.80
CA ILE A 189 -1.63 -1.05 -17.36
C ILE A 189 -2.98 -0.74 -16.68
N LEU A 190 -3.76 0.17 -17.27
CA LEU A 190 -5.05 0.63 -16.74
C LEU A 190 -6.27 -0.04 -17.41
N ARG A 191 -6.04 -1.04 -18.27
CA ARG A 191 -7.09 -1.86 -18.91
C ARG A 191 -7.31 -3.16 -18.14
#